data_AF-A0A137Q8B7-F1
#
_entry.id   AF-A0A137Q8B7-F1
#
_cell.length_a   1.000
_cell.length_b   1.000
_cell.length_c   1.000
_cell.angle_alpha   90.00
_cell.angle_beta   90.00
_cell.angle_gamma   90.00
#
_symmetry.space_group_name_H-M   'P 1'
#
loop_
_entity.id
_entity.type
_entity.pdbx_description
1 polymer ?
#
loop_
_entity_poly.entity_id
_entity_poly.type
_entity_poly.pdbx_seq_one_letter_code
_entity_poly.pdbx_strand_id
1 'polypeptide(L)'
;YTVSARTIRQRLLEHGLAKPQAPVFDRQVDEGGNATLIRSSTRRTAYNQTEITNEQLDQCLREILLPFAQHNSHSITQGLICSQGIYVSRQRAEESRDRVQGLARAFEHVTITRRRYEVAGANSLWHHDGQHGLIKYKLVIHGFIDGKTRFVTGLRVHNNNRASSVLDLFLDAVAAYGLPSRVRGDHGTENIQVAEYMETIHGPNRGSYLWGRSVHNTRIEHLWVDVKKGFVNKWQEFFLHLSTECGLVPEYPDHIWLLHHIFLDQINREAEEWRSMWNEHPLSIPGVGNDSPALMYALSPGLHGLQGWELDDVEVERDYGVEHERLLRAVRVEGYSDDT
;
A
#
# COMPACT_ATOMS: atom_id res chain seq x y z
N TYR A 1 44.54 -2.29 -7.90
CA TYR A 1 43.83 -3.53 -8.22
C TYR A 1 42.94 -3.92 -7.04
N THR A 2 41.64 -3.69 -7.16
CA THR A 2 40.65 -4.07 -6.14
C THR A 2 40.19 -5.50 -6.41
N VAL A 3 40.58 -6.43 -5.55
CA VAL A 3 40.18 -7.84 -5.65
C VAL A 3 38.78 -8.00 -5.05
N SER A 4 37.90 -8.73 -5.73
CA SER A 4 36.52 -8.92 -5.25
C SER A 4 36.48 -9.67 -3.92
N ALA A 5 35.55 -9.29 -3.03
CA ALA A 5 35.33 -9.96 -1.74
C ALA A 5 35.09 -11.47 -1.88
N ARG A 6 34.53 -11.90 -3.02
CA ARG A 6 34.32 -13.31 -3.37
C ARG A 6 35.64 -14.06 -3.56
N THR A 7 36.59 -13.46 -4.27
CA THR A 7 37.91 -14.04 -4.52
C THR A 7 38.72 -14.15 -3.22
N ILE A 8 38.62 -13.15 -2.34
CA ILE A 8 39.25 -13.18 -1.01
C ILE A 8 38.68 -14.34 -0.19
N ARG A 9 37.34 -14.48 -0.15
CA ARG A 9 36.68 -15.54 0.60
C ARG A 9 37.03 -16.94 0.09
N GLN A 10 37.16 -17.11 -1.23
CA GLN A 10 37.55 -18.38 -1.83
C GLN A 10 38.98 -18.78 -1.44
N ARG A 11 39.94 -17.84 -1.52
CA ARG A 11 41.32 -18.07 -1.07
C ARG A 11 41.41 -18.40 0.42
N LEU A 12 40.58 -17.77 1.26
CA LEU A 12 40.50 -18.08 2.68
C LEU A 12 39.98 -19.50 2.96
N LEU A 13 39.06 -20.02 2.14
CA LEU A 13 38.59 -21.41 2.24
C LEU A 13 39.68 -22.41 1.82
N GLU A 14 40.39 -22.12 0.73
CA GLU A 14 41.47 -22.97 0.21
C GLU A 14 42.64 -23.13 1.20
N HIS A 15 42.94 -22.07 1.95
CA HIS A 15 43.99 -22.09 2.98
C HIS A 15 43.48 -22.50 4.37
N GLY A 16 42.22 -22.95 4.50
CA GLY A 16 41.64 -23.38 5.78
C GLY A 16 41.42 -22.26 6.81
N LEU A 17 41.53 -21.01 6.38
CA LEU A 17 41.36 -19.80 7.21
C LEU A 17 39.88 -19.37 7.33
N ALA A 18 38.99 -19.99 6.56
CA ALA A 18 37.54 -19.82 6.66
C ALA A 18 36.83 -21.18 6.65
N LYS A 19 35.66 -21.26 7.28
CA LYS A 19 34.80 -22.46 7.25
C LYS A 19 33.79 -22.37 6.09
N PRO A 20 33.54 -23.45 5.34
CA PRO A 20 32.47 -23.49 4.34
C PRO A 20 31.11 -23.17 4.98
N GLN A 21 30.25 -22.45 4.26
CA GLN A 21 28.87 -22.27 4.71
C GLN A 21 28.07 -23.55 4.51
N ALA A 22 27.13 -23.80 5.41
CA ALA A 22 26.21 -24.92 5.29
C ALA A 22 25.36 -24.79 4.01
N PRO A 23 24.99 -25.91 3.37
CA PRO A 23 24.17 -25.89 2.17
C PRO A 23 22.80 -25.25 2.43
N VAL A 24 22.31 -24.52 1.42
CA VAL A 24 21.03 -23.78 1.45
C VAL A 24 19.81 -24.71 1.37
N PHE A 25 20.03 -25.97 1.01
CA PHE A 25 19.00 -27.00 0.92
C PHE A 25 19.45 -28.23 1.68
N ASP A 26 18.57 -28.75 2.52
CA ASP A 26 18.75 -30.02 3.18
C ASP A 26 17.86 -31.06 2.50
N ARG A 27 18.42 -32.23 2.19
CA ARG A 27 17.71 -33.28 1.45
C ARG A 27 17.15 -34.27 2.45
N GLN A 28 15.84 -34.24 2.65
CA GLN A 28 15.15 -35.23 3.48
C GLN A 28 14.50 -36.29 2.59
N VAL A 29 14.66 -37.55 2.96
CA VAL A 29 14.05 -38.69 2.27
C VAL A 29 12.98 -39.25 3.19
N ASP A 30 11.75 -39.38 2.71
CA ASP A 30 10.67 -39.99 3.47
C ASP A 30 10.78 -41.52 3.53
N GLU A 31 9.95 -42.16 4.37
CA GLU A 31 9.92 -43.62 4.55
C GLU A 31 9.52 -44.37 3.25
N GLY A 32 9.00 -43.65 2.24
CA GLY A 32 8.71 -44.18 0.90
C GLY A 32 9.86 -44.03 -0.11
N GLY A 33 11.01 -43.48 0.30
CA GLY A 33 12.18 -43.29 -0.56
C GLY A 33 12.16 -42.03 -1.42
N ASN A 34 11.18 -41.15 -1.25
CA ASN A 34 11.10 -39.89 -2.00
C ASN A 34 11.91 -38.79 -1.32
N ALA A 35 12.83 -38.18 -2.06
CA ALA A 35 13.70 -37.13 -1.56
C ALA A 35 13.13 -35.73 -1.84
N THR A 36 12.83 -34.98 -0.78
CA THR A 36 12.39 -33.58 -0.85
C THR A 36 13.53 -32.65 -0.43
N LEU A 37 13.80 -31.63 -1.25
CA LEU A 37 14.77 -30.57 -0.92
C LEU A 37 14.07 -29.48 -0.11
N ILE A 38 14.37 -29.42 1.18
CA ILE A 38 13.82 -28.40 2.08
C ILE A 38 14.83 -27.25 2.17
N ARG A 39 14.39 -26.03 1.85
CA ARG A 39 15.21 -24.83 2.00
C ARG A 39 15.54 -24.63 3.47
N SER A 40 16.82 -24.74 3.85
CA SER A 40 17.23 -24.51 5.23
C SER A 40 16.93 -23.06 5.59
N SER A 41 16.04 -22.88 6.58
CA SER A 41 15.61 -21.55 7.03
C SER A 41 16.86 -20.71 7.31
N THR A 42 16.96 -19.57 6.66
CA THR A 42 18.07 -18.64 6.81
C THR A 42 18.27 -18.36 8.30
N ARG A 43 19.32 -18.92 8.91
CA ARG A 43 19.77 -18.52 10.24
C ARG A 43 20.23 -17.06 10.13
N ARG A 44 19.27 -16.13 10.28
CA ARG A 44 19.57 -14.79 10.73
C ARG A 44 20.31 -14.97 12.06
N THR A 45 21.58 -14.56 12.03
CA THR A 45 22.48 -14.27 13.14
C THR A 45 21.95 -14.75 14.50
N ALA A 46 22.48 -15.87 14.99
CA ALA A 46 22.43 -16.17 16.41
C ALA A 46 23.22 -15.07 17.13
N TYR A 47 22.54 -13.98 17.48
CA TYR A 47 22.99 -13.13 18.57
C TYR A 47 23.09 -14.05 19.79
N ASN A 48 24.24 -14.06 20.46
CA ASN A 48 24.43 -14.78 21.72
C ASN A 48 23.23 -14.44 22.61
N GLN A 49 22.33 -15.41 22.82
CA GLN A 49 21.18 -15.17 23.66
C GLN A 49 21.69 -14.89 25.06
N THR A 50 21.17 -13.86 25.70
CA THR A 50 21.50 -13.59 27.10
C THR A 50 21.00 -14.76 27.93
N GLU A 51 21.89 -15.34 28.74
CA GLU A 51 21.50 -16.32 29.77
C GLU A 51 20.71 -15.59 30.86
N ILE A 52 19.40 -15.53 30.67
CA ILE A 52 18.43 -14.93 31.59
C ILE A 52 17.33 -15.95 31.84
N THR A 53 16.79 -16.06 33.06
CA THR A 53 15.64 -16.94 33.33
C THR A 53 14.33 -16.29 32.86
N ASN A 54 13.26 -17.07 32.77
CA ASN A 54 11.95 -16.53 32.40
C ASN A 54 11.43 -15.56 33.46
N GLU A 55 11.67 -15.83 34.74
CA GLU A 55 11.26 -14.98 35.86
C GLU A 55 11.99 -13.63 35.84
N GLN A 56 13.29 -13.64 35.51
CA GLN A 56 14.09 -12.43 35.36
C GLN A 56 13.64 -11.60 34.15
N LEU A 57 13.37 -12.26 33.02
CA LEU A 57 12.86 -11.61 31.81
C LEU A 57 11.48 -10.98 32.04
N ASP A 58 10.59 -11.69 32.72
CA ASP A 58 9.25 -11.22 33.09
C ASP A 58 9.35 -10.00 34.03
N GLN A 59 10.28 -10.00 34.99
CA GLN A 59 10.51 -8.87 35.89
C GLN A 59 11.04 -7.63 35.15
N CYS A 60 12.02 -7.80 34.25
CA CYS A 60 12.50 -6.71 33.40
C CYS A 60 11.36 -6.13 32.55
N LEU A 61 10.53 -6.97 31.94
CA LEU A 61 9.37 -6.51 31.18
C LEU A 61 8.35 -5.77 32.04
N ARG A 62 8.09 -6.19 33.28
CA ARG A 62 7.21 -5.43 34.21
C ARG A 62 7.71 -4.02 34.44
N GLU A 63 9.01 -3.87 34.70
CA GLU A 63 9.64 -2.57 34.96
C GLU A 63 9.65 -1.67 33.71
N ILE A 64 9.87 -2.26 32.54
CA ILE A 64 9.92 -1.57 31.24
C ILE A 64 8.53 -1.17 30.71
N LEU A 65 7.49 -1.97 30.99
CA LEU A 65 6.14 -1.79 30.44
C LEU A 65 5.26 -0.86 31.29
N LEU A 66 5.58 -0.62 32.57
CA LEU A 66 4.83 0.29 33.46
C LEU A 66 4.66 1.72 32.90
N PRO A 67 5.64 2.33 32.21
CA PRO A 67 5.48 3.66 31.61
C PRO A 67 4.70 3.68 30.28
N PHE A 68 4.48 2.54 29.62
CA PHE A 68 3.99 2.48 28.22
C PHE A 68 2.74 1.59 28.02
N ALA A 69 2.04 1.22 29.09
CA ALA A 69 0.97 0.22 29.08
C ALA A 69 -0.19 0.48 28.10
N GLN A 70 -0.38 1.71 27.60
CA GLN A 70 -1.50 2.08 26.73
C GLN A 70 -1.17 2.12 25.22
N HIS A 71 0.08 1.92 24.79
CA HIS A 71 0.49 2.19 23.39
C HIS A 71 1.31 1.09 22.68
N ASN A 72 1.44 -0.11 23.26
CA ASN A 72 2.39 -1.09 22.73
C ASN A 72 1.77 -2.08 21.73
N SER A 73 2.19 -1.98 20.47
CA SER A 73 2.00 -3.04 19.46
C SER A 73 3.01 -4.18 19.67
N HIS A 74 2.67 -5.40 19.23
CA HIS A 74 3.54 -6.61 19.29
C HIS A 74 4.94 -6.41 18.70
N SER A 75 5.12 -5.44 17.81
CA SER A 75 6.38 -5.18 17.10
C SER A 75 7.44 -4.44 17.94
N ILE A 76 7.04 -3.75 19.01
CA ILE A 76 7.93 -2.86 19.78
C ILE A 76 8.60 -3.60 20.94
N THR A 77 8.00 -4.69 21.44
CA THR A 77 8.48 -5.44 22.62
C THR A 77 9.90 -5.99 22.43
N GLN A 78 10.21 -6.57 21.27
CA GLN A 78 11.55 -7.12 21.01
C GLN A 78 12.61 -6.00 20.97
N GLY A 79 12.32 -4.87 20.30
CA GLY A 79 13.24 -3.74 20.22
C GLY A 79 13.53 -3.12 21.59
N LEU A 80 12.51 -3.08 22.45
CA LEU A 80 12.63 -2.55 23.80
C LEU A 80 13.49 -3.45 24.72
N ILE A 81 13.33 -4.77 24.63
CA ILE A 81 14.19 -5.73 25.35
C ILE A 81 15.64 -5.62 24.86
N CYS A 82 15.85 -5.52 23.54
CA CYS A 82 17.19 -5.33 22.96
C CYS A 82 17.83 -4.01 23.39
N SER A 83 17.06 -2.93 23.58
CA SER A 83 17.58 -1.64 24.05
C SER A 83 18.19 -1.71 25.46
N GLN A 84 17.79 -2.70 26.26
CA GLN A 84 18.31 -2.97 27.60
C GLN A 84 19.48 -3.97 27.60
N GLY A 85 20.01 -4.33 26.43
CA GLY A 85 21.11 -5.27 26.30
C GLY A 85 20.72 -6.74 26.51
N ILE A 86 19.42 -7.05 26.54
CA ILE A 86 18.90 -8.42 26.66
C ILE A 86 18.56 -8.93 25.25
N TYR A 87 19.13 -10.06 24.86
CA TYR A 87 18.90 -10.66 23.55
C TYR A 87 18.23 -12.02 23.73
N VAL A 88 16.93 -12.09 23.43
CA VAL A 88 16.14 -13.33 23.47
C VAL A 88 15.44 -13.54 22.13
N SER A 89 15.00 -14.78 21.86
CA SER A 89 14.22 -15.04 20.65
C SER A 89 12.90 -14.27 20.69
N ARG A 90 12.37 -13.95 19.50
CA ARG A 90 11.07 -13.26 19.37
C ARG A 90 9.96 -14.01 20.10
N GLN A 91 9.90 -15.33 19.91
CA GLN A 91 8.96 -16.20 20.60
C GLN A 91 9.08 -16.09 22.13
N ARG A 92 10.30 -16.11 22.67
CA ARG A 92 10.53 -16.02 24.12
C ARG A 92 10.15 -14.65 24.71
N ALA A 93 10.37 -13.57 23.95
CA ALA A 93 9.91 -12.24 24.32
C ALA A 93 8.38 -12.12 24.32
N GLU A 94 7.71 -12.73 23.33
CA GLU A 94 6.25 -12.76 23.22
C GLU A 94 5.63 -13.55 24.38
N GLU A 95 6.14 -14.77 24.67
CA GLU A 95 5.69 -15.59 25.80
C GLU A 95 5.87 -14.89 27.15
N SER A 96 6.97 -14.15 27.33
CA SER A 96 7.23 -13.36 28.55
C SER A 96 6.26 -12.19 28.72
N ARG A 97 5.97 -11.47 27.63
CA ARG A 97 4.98 -10.39 27.63
C ARG A 97 3.58 -10.91 28.01
N ASP A 98 3.19 -12.05 27.45
CA ASP A 98 1.88 -12.66 27.70
C ASP A 98 1.74 -13.13 29.17
N ARG A 99 2.84 -13.60 29.79
CA ARG A 99 2.89 -13.88 31.24
C ARG A 99 2.80 -12.62 32.11
N VAL A 100 3.37 -11.51 31.65
CA VAL A 100 3.48 -10.24 32.43
C VAL A 100 2.22 -9.40 32.38
N GLN A 101 1.62 -9.21 31.21
CA GLN A 101 0.44 -8.35 31.03
C GLN A 101 -0.89 -9.10 31.27
N GLY A 102 -0.83 -10.41 31.55
CA GLY A 102 -1.95 -11.32 31.36
C GLY A 102 -2.28 -11.42 29.86
N LEU A 103 -3.22 -12.29 29.49
CA LEU A 103 -3.81 -12.28 28.14
C LEU A 103 -4.50 -10.92 27.94
N ALA A 104 -3.72 -9.91 27.53
CA ALA A 104 -4.23 -8.71 26.90
C ALA A 104 -5.18 -9.22 25.84
N ARG A 105 -6.48 -8.96 26.07
CA ARG A 105 -7.64 -9.42 25.27
C ARG A 105 -7.14 -9.85 23.91
N ALA A 106 -7.23 -11.14 23.63
CA ALA A 106 -6.95 -11.68 22.32
C ALA A 106 -7.70 -10.80 21.31
N PHE A 107 -7.03 -9.79 20.77
CA PHE A 107 -7.12 -9.49 19.38
C PHE A 107 -6.56 -10.75 18.78
N GLU A 108 -7.45 -11.75 18.66
CA GLU A 108 -7.27 -12.87 17.77
C GLU A 108 -6.59 -12.25 16.54
N HIS A 109 -5.48 -12.84 16.10
CA HIS A 109 -4.98 -12.57 14.77
C HIS A 109 -6.12 -12.93 13.82
N VAL A 110 -7.05 -12.00 13.61
CA VAL A 110 -8.13 -12.18 12.67
C VAL A 110 -7.41 -12.25 11.37
N THR A 111 -7.43 -13.44 10.78
CA THR A 111 -6.93 -13.63 9.44
C THR A 111 -7.89 -12.86 8.55
N ILE A 112 -7.54 -11.61 8.26
CA ILE A 112 -8.30 -10.75 7.37
C ILE A 112 -8.20 -11.39 6.00
N THR A 113 -9.29 -12.01 5.57
CA THR A 113 -9.40 -12.50 4.20
C THR A 113 -9.81 -11.31 3.35
N ARG A 114 -8.85 -10.75 2.62
CA ARG A 114 -9.14 -9.69 1.64
C ARG A 114 -9.91 -10.31 0.49
N ARG A 115 -11.11 -9.82 0.22
CA ARG A 115 -11.83 -10.19 -1.00
C ARG A 115 -11.01 -9.73 -2.21
N ARG A 116 -10.92 -10.58 -3.22
CA ARG A 116 -10.20 -10.28 -4.46
C ARG A 116 -10.94 -9.15 -5.17
N TYR A 117 -10.23 -8.06 -5.47
CA TYR A 117 -10.75 -7.01 -6.33
C TYR A 117 -11.00 -7.58 -7.74
N GLU A 118 -12.21 -7.41 -8.27
CA GLU A 118 -12.60 -7.95 -9.56
C GLU A 118 -13.47 -6.97 -10.36
N VAL A 119 -13.08 -6.76 -11.62
CA VAL A 119 -13.79 -6.01 -12.67
C VAL A 119 -13.48 -6.66 -14.02
N ALA A 120 -14.32 -6.42 -15.03
CA ALA A 120 -14.27 -7.13 -16.31
C ALA A 120 -12.94 -6.96 -17.06
N GLY A 121 -12.41 -5.74 -17.13
CA GLY A 121 -11.11 -5.45 -17.76
C GLY A 121 -10.62 -4.05 -17.46
N ALA A 122 -9.57 -3.61 -18.17
CA ALA A 122 -9.22 -2.19 -18.24
C ALA A 122 -10.41 -1.38 -18.78
N ASN A 123 -10.54 -0.13 -18.36
CA ASN A 123 -11.67 0.75 -18.67
C ASN A 123 -13.04 0.32 -18.15
N SER A 124 -13.15 -0.78 -17.42
CA SER A 124 -14.42 -1.13 -16.77
C SER A 124 -14.75 -0.18 -15.62
N LEU A 125 -13.75 0.17 -14.80
CA LEU A 125 -13.95 1.03 -13.64
C LEU A 125 -12.70 1.86 -13.35
N TRP A 126 -12.81 3.18 -13.51
CA TRP A 126 -11.80 4.11 -13.02
C TRP A 126 -12.14 4.57 -11.61
N HIS A 127 -11.10 4.72 -10.79
CA HIS A 127 -11.17 5.24 -9.42
C HIS A 127 -10.53 6.61 -9.42
N HIS A 128 -11.16 7.60 -8.80
CA HIS A 128 -10.60 8.95 -8.70
C HIS A 128 -10.91 9.60 -7.36
N ASP A 129 -10.04 10.52 -6.97
CA ASP A 129 -10.14 11.29 -5.73
C ASP A 129 -9.18 12.50 -5.76
N GLY A 130 -9.28 13.38 -4.77
CA GLY A 130 -8.38 14.50 -4.52
C GLY A 130 -7.45 14.25 -3.33
N GLN A 131 -6.15 14.45 -3.53
CA GLN A 131 -5.13 14.38 -2.50
C GLN A 131 -4.77 15.78 -1.97
N HIS A 132 -4.92 15.94 -0.65
CA HIS A 132 -4.80 17.21 0.09
C HIS A 132 -3.43 17.45 0.78
N GLY A 133 -2.36 16.78 0.38
CA GLY A 133 -1.05 16.82 1.03
C GLY A 133 -0.39 18.19 0.93
N LEU A 134 -0.69 18.94 -0.13
CA LEU A 134 -0.21 20.31 -0.32
C LEU A 134 -1.29 21.37 -0.02
N ILE A 135 -2.37 21.01 0.68
CA ILE A 135 -3.53 21.90 0.90
C ILE A 135 -3.16 23.17 1.66
N LYS A 136 -2.14 23.11 2.53
CA LYS A 136 -1.59 24.30 3.24
C LYS A 136 -1.16 25.38 2.24
N TYR A 137 -0.64 24.97 1.08
CA TYR A 137 -0.18 25.85 0.01
C TYR A 137 -1.23 26.03 -1.09
N LYS A 138 -2.51 25.71 -0.81
CA LYS A 138 -3.64 25.83 -1.75
C LYS A 138 -3.44 25.02 -3.04
N LEU A 139 -2.74 23.90 -2.94
CA LEU A 139 -2.53 22.95 -4.03
C LEU A 139 -3.25 21.64 -3.69
N VAL A 140 -3.99 21.11 -4.66
CA VAL A 140 -4.70 19.83 -4.57
C VAL A 140 -4.26 18.98 -5.76
N ILE A 141 -4.03 17.69 -5.52
CA ILE A 141 -3.63 16.75 -6.57
C ILE A 141 -4.84 15.90 -6.89
N HIS A 142 -5.32 15.92 -8.13
CA HIS A 142 -6.41 15.05 -8.59
C HIS A 142 -5.82 13.91 -9.41
N GLY A 143 -6.39 12.72 -9.26
CA GLY A 143 -5.87 11.52 -9.92
C GLY A 143 -6.97 10.57 -10.33
N PHE A 144 -6.74 9.86 -11.44
CA PHE A 144 -7.59 8.82 -11.99
C PHE A 144 -6.74 7.57 -12.23
N ILE A 145 -7.23 6.42 -11.78
CA ILE A 145 -6.56 5.13 -11.92
C ILE A 145 -7.52 4.05 -12.38
N ASP A 146 -7.09 3.26 -13.35
CA ASP A 146 -7.80 2.07 -13.79
C ASP A 146 -7.75 0.98 -12.70
N GLY A 147 -8.93 0.46 -12.36
CA GLY A 147 -9.12 -0.45 -11.26
C GLY A 147 -8.48 -1.83 -11.45
N LYS A 148 -8.49 -2.33 -12.70
CA LYS A 148 -7.99 -3.66 -13.07
C LYS A 148 -6.47 -3.68 -13.15
N THR A 149 -5.91 -2.71 -13.88
CA THR A 149 -4.51 -2.71 -14.34
C THR A 149 -3.61 -1.81 -13.51
N ARG A 150 -4.18 -0.96 -12.65
CA ARG A 150 -3.46 0.07 -11.89
C ARG A 150 -2.80 1.14 -12.75
N PHE A 151 -3.21 1.24 -14.01
CA PHE A 151 -2.76 2.27 -14.93
C PHE A 151 -3.31 3.63 -14.52
N VAL A 152 -2.44 4.61 -14.32
CA VAL A 152 -2.82 5.97 -13.92
C VAL A 152 -3.15 6.76 -15.19
N THR A 153 -4.45 6.96 -15.42
CA THR A 153 -4.99 7.62 -16.61
C THR A 153 -4.89 9.14 -16.51
N GLY A 154 -4.93 9.69 -15.30
CA GLY A 154 -4.74 11.13 -15.07
C GLY A 154 -4.09 11.40 -13.72
N LEU A 155 -3.20 12.38 -13.67
CA LEU A 155 -2.63 12.90 -12.44
C LEU A 155 -2.23 14.36 -12.67
N ARG A 156 -2.81 15.30 -11.92
CA ARG A 156 -2.53 16.73 -12.10
C ARG A 156 -2.65 17.47 -10.78
N VAL A 157 -1.80 18.48 -10.60
CA VAL A 157 -1.85 19.40 -9.47
C VAL A 157 -2.55 20.68 -9.89
N HIS A 158 -3.59 21.03 -9.15
CA HIS A 158 -4.39 22.24 -9.33
C HIS A 158 -4.21 23.18 -8.14
N ASN A 159 -4.38 24.47 -8.39
CA ASN A 159 -4.41 25.52 -7.36
C ASN A 159 -5.82 25.75 -6.76
N ASN A 160 -6.74 24.84 -7.01
CA ASN A 160 -8.13 24.91 -6.57
C ASN A 160 -8.73 23.50 -6.48
N ASN A 161 -9.90 23.38 -5.83
CA ASN A 161 -10.66 22.12 -5.73
C ASN A 161 -12.00 22.21 -6.48
N ARG A 162 -12.01 22.86 -7.64
CA ARG A 162 -13.25 23.05 -8.43
C ARG A 162 -13.59 21.79 -9.21
N ALA A 163 -14.87 21.47 -9.28
CA ALA A 163 -15.35 20.34 -10.09
C ALA A 163 -14.96 20.45 -11.57
N SER A 164 -14.86 21.69 -12.10
CA SER A 164 -14.46 21.92 -13.50
C SER A 164 -13.03 21.49 -13.76
N SER A 165 -12.12 21.73 -12.81
CA SER A 165 -10.72 21.33 -12.94
C SER A 165 -10.58 19.80 -12.96
N VAL A 166 -11.38 19.11 -12.14
CA VAL A 166 -11.43 17.64 -12.10
C VAL A 166 -12.03 17.08 -13.38
N LEU A 167 -13.10 17.71 -13.90
CA LEU A 167 -13.70 17.35 -15.18
C LEU A 167 -12.72 17.56 -16.34
N ASP A 168 -12.00 18.69 -16.39
CA ASP A 168 -11.00 18.95 -17.44
C ASP A 168 -9.91 17.86 -17.46
N LEU A 169 -9.39 17.48 -16.29
CA LEU A 169 -8.44 16.36 -16.18
C LEU A 169 -9.07 15.04 -16.65
N PHE A 170 -10.33 14.79 -16.31
CA PHE A 170 -11.04 13.59 -16.74
C PHE A 170 -11.20 13.56 -18.26
N LEU A 171 -11.60 14.67 -18.88
CA LEU A 171 -11.78 14.78 -20.33
C LEU A 171 -10.45 14.62 -21.09
N ASP A 172 -9.36 15.19 -20.58
CA ASP A 172 -8.01 14.96 -21.11
C ASP A 172 -7.65 13.46 -21.09
N ALA A 173 -7.94 12.77 -19.98
CA ALA A 173 -7.70 11.34 -19.85
C ALA A 173 -8.61 10.50 -20.78
N VAL A 174 -9.89 10.87 -20.92
CA VAL A 174 -10.84 10.22 -21.84
C VAL A 174 -10.39 10.37 -23.29
N ALA A 175 -9.88 11.55 -23.67
CA ALA A 175 -9.36 11.80 -25.01
C ALA A 175 -8.14 10.92 -25.32
N ALA A 176 -7.30 10.63 -24.34
CA ALA A 176 -6.11 9.81 -24.50
C ALA A 176 -6.37 8.29 -24.43
N TYR A 177 -7.26 7.86 -23.53
CA TYR A 177 -7.37 6.46 -23.11
C TYR A 177 -8.74 5.83 -23.36
N GLY A 178 -9.69 6.61 -23.88
CA GLY A 178 -11.07 6.21 -24.09
C GLY A 178 -11.95 6.45 -22.87
N LEU A 179 -13.26 6.48 -23.10
CA LEU A 179 -14.25 6.64 -22.04
C LEU A 179 -14.37 5.35 -21.21
N PRO A 180 -14.23 5.40 -19.88
CA PRO A 180 -14.48 4.21 -19.06
C PRO A 180 -15.97 3.85 -19.04
N SER A 181 -16.28 2.59 -18.75
CA SER A 181 -17.65 2.13 -18.56
C SER A 181 -18.25 2.73 -17.29
N ARG A 182 -17.46 2.80 -16.21
CA ARG A 182 -17.87 3.38 -14.93
C ARG A 182 -16.74 4.17 -14.28
N VAL A 183 -17.11 5.14 -13.46
CA VAL A 183 -16.19 5.88 -12.58
C VAL A 183 -16.65 5.72 -11.14
N ARG A 184 -15.71 5.57 -10.20
CA ARG A 184 -15.96 5.61 -8.75
C ARG A 184 -15.24 6.79 -8.14
N GLY A 185 -15.95 7.51 -7.28
CA GLY A 185 -15.40 8.51 -6.39
C GLY A 185 -16.22 8.58 -5.09
N ASP A 186 -15.74 9.40 -4.17
CA ASP A 186 -16.49 9.71 -2.96
C ASP A 186 -17.57 10.78 -3.23
N HIS A 187 -18.32 11.18 -2.20
CA HIS A 187 -19.38 12.20 -2.29
C HIS A 187 -18.84 13.65 -2.28
N GLY A 188 -17.58 13.87 -2.62
CA GLY A 188 -16.98 15.20 -2.75
C GLY A 188 -17.66 16.07 -3.81
N THR A 189 -17.83 17.35 -3.50
CA THR A 189 -18.45 18.32 -4.43
C THR A 189 -17.62 18.54 -5.70
N GLU A 190 -16.31 18.32 -5.61
CA GLU A 190 -15.36 18.36 -6.70
C GLU A 190 -15.60 17.24 -7.74
N ASN A 191 -16.29 16.16 -7.37
CA ASN A 191 -16.51 15.03 -8.27
C ASN A 191 -17.86 15.11 -9.01
N ILE A 192 -18.71 16.07 -8.66
CA ILE A 192 -20.08 16.20 -9.17
C ILE A 192 -20.11 16.32 -10.71
N GLN A 193 -19.20 17.08 -11.31
CA GLN A 193 -19.21 17.29 -12.76
C GLN A 193 -18.73 16.07 -13.55
N VAL A 194 -17.85 15.24 -12.99
CA VAL A 194 -17.49 13.95 -13.59
C VAL A 194 -18.69 12.99 -13.55
N ALA A 195 -19.41 12.97 -12.42
CA ALA A 195 -20.62 12.16 -12.29
C ALA A 195 -21.71 12.59 -13.28
N GLU A 196 -21.98 13.90 -13.37
CA GLU A 196 -22.94 14.47 -14.33
C GLU A 196 -22.57 14.14 -15.78
N TYR A 197 -21.29 14.27 -16.14
CA TYR A 197 -20.81 13.92 -17.47
C TYR A 197 -21.03 12.42 -17.78
N MET A 198 -20.66 11.53 -16.85
CA MET A 198 -20.80 10.08 -17.03
C MET A 198 -22.27 9.65 -17.18
N GLU A 199 -23.18 10.21 -16.38
CA GLU A 199 -24.61 9.94 -16.49
C GLU A 199 -25.21 10.52 -17.79
N THR A 200 -24.71 11.68 -18.25
CA THR A 200 -25.17 12.30 -19.50
C THR A 200 -24.78 11.47 -20.73
N ILE A 201 -23.54 10.97 -20.78
CA ILE A 201 -23.03 10.23 -21.93
C ILE A 201 -23.58 8.80 -22.01
N HIS A 202 -23.69 8.13 -20.86
CA HIS A 202 -24.13 6.72 -20.81
C HIS A 202 -25.62 6.53 -20.52
N GLY A 203 -26.34 7.61 -20.25
CA GLY A 203 -27.75 7.59 -19.89
C GLY A 203 -28.00 7.47 -18.38
N PRO A 204 -29.14 8.00 -17.92
CA PRO A 204 -29.48 8.03 -16.49
C PRO A 204 -29.79 6.63 -15.95
N ASN A 205 -29.50 6.41 -14.66
CA ASN A 205 -29.83 5.19 -13.89
C ASN A 205 -29.06 3.92 -14.31
N ARG A 206 -28.05 4.02 -15.16
CA ARG A 206 -27.16 2.90 -15.51
C ARG A 206 -26.18 2.54 -14.38
N GLY A 207 -25.96 3.46 -13.44
CA GLY A 207 -24.88 3.36 -12.46
C GLY A 207 -23.52 3.59 -13.11
N SER A 208 -23.44 4.62 -13.96
CA SER A 208 -22.22 5.01 -14.68
C SER A 208 -21.23 5.72 -13.76
N TYR A 209 -21.74 6.35 -12.70
CA TYR A 209 -20.94 6.82 -11.59
C TYR A 209 -21.31 6.11 -10.28
N LEU A 210 -20.33 5.45 -9.67
CA LEU A 210 -20.48 4.70 -8.43
C LEU A 210 -20.04 5.55 -7.25
N TRP A 211 -21.01 6.11 -6.54
CA TRP A 211 -20.75 6.78 -5.26
C TRP A 211 -20.38 5.77 -4.18
N GLY A 212 -19.26 5.99 -3.51
CA GLY A 212 -18.79 5.14 -2.43
C GLY A 212 -18.20 5.93 -1.26
N ARG A 213 -18.04 5.27 -0.10
CA ARG A 213 -17.17 5.80 0.95
C ARG A 213 -15.72 5.72 0.46
N SER A 214 -14.83 6.59 0.95
CA SER A 214 -13.39 6.55 0.63
C SER A 214 -12.78 5.16 0.83
N VAL A 215 -13.23 4.41 1.85
CA VAL A 215 -12.80 3.01 2.09
C VAL A 215 -13.08 2.05 0.94
N HIS A 216 -14.06 2.34 0.08
CA HIS A 216 -14.36 1.56 -1.14
C HIS A 216 -13.58 2.03 -2.37
N ASN A 217 -12.93 3.19 -2.29
CA ASN A 217 -12.08 3.77 -3.32
C ASN A 217 -10.62 3.30 -3.13
N THR A 218 -10.43 2.04 -2.76
CA THR A 218 -9.14 1.47 -2.31
C THR A 218 -8.04 1.63 -3.37
N ARG A 219 -8.43 1.69 -4.64
CA ARG A 219 -7.50 1.76 -5.77
C ARG A 219 -6.76 3.09 -5.82
N ILE A 220 -7.46 4.21 -5.70
CA ILE A 220 -6.84 5.54 -5.65
C ILE A 220 -6.17 5.79 -4.29
N GLU A 221 -6.73 5.27 -3.20
CA GLU A 221 -6.12 5.39 -1.86
C GLU A 221 -4.75 4.70 -1.80
N HIS A 222 -4.60 3.53 -2.41
CA HIS A 222 -3.29 2.89 -2.54
C HIS A 222 -2.34 3.71 -3.42
N LEU A 223 -2.83 4.27 -4.54
CA LEU A 223 -2.02 5.16 -5.37
C LEU A 223 -1.46 6.34 -4.57
N TRP A 224 -2.26 6.92 -3.67
CA TRP A 224 -1.81 8.04 -2.84
C TRP A 224 -0.66 7.72 -1.91
N VAL A 225 -0.51 6.48 -1.48
CA VAL A 225 0.65 6.05 -0.69
C VAL A 225 1.93 6.18 -1.51
N ASP A 226 1.90 5.77 -2.77
CA ASP A 226 3.05 5.78 -3.66
C ASP A 226 3.34 7.17 -4.23
N VAL A 227 2.31 7.93 -4.60
CA VAL A 227 2.43 9.34 -5.01
C VAL A 227 3.08 10.18 -3.91
N LYS A 228 2.66 9.99 -2.65
CA LYS A 228 3.24 10.72 -1.52
C LYS A 228 4.73 10.45 -1.36
N LYS A 229 5.11 9.18 -1.35
CA LYS A 229 6.52 8.76 -1.25
C LYS A 229 7.34 9.19 -2.47
N GLY A 230 6.72 9.16 -3.64
CA GLY A 230 7.39 9.40 -4.92
C GLY A 230 7.76 10.85 -5.16
N PHE A 231 6.85 11.81 -4.90
CA PHE A 231 7.16 13.23 -5.12
C PHE A 231 6.49 14.21 -4.16
N VAL A 232 5.31 13.93 -3.58
CA VAL A 232 4.61 14.94 -2.77
C VAL A 232 5.39 15.31 -1.50
N ASN A 233 5.99 14.33 -0.83
CA ASN A 233 6.76 14.58 0.40
C ASN A 233 7.93 15.54 0.14
N LYS A 234 8.62 15.39 -1.00
CA LYS A 234 9.70 16.31 -1.41
C LYS A 234 9.19 17.75 -1.51
N TRP A 235 8.03 17.98 -2.11
CA TRP A 235 7.45 19.33 -2.22
C TRP A 235 6.94 19.87 -0.88
N GLN A 236 6.38 19.00 -0.04
CA GLN A 236 6.00 19.37 1.32
C GLN A 236 7.21 19.85 2.12
N GLU A 237 8.32 19.11 2.08
CA GLU A 237 9.58 19.47 2.75
C GLU A 237 10.16 20.77 2.19
N PHE A 238 10.18 20.93 0.87
CA PHE A 238 10.68 22.13 0.21
C PHE A 238 9.88 23.38 0.61
N PHE A 239 8.55 23.34 0.56
CA PHE A 239 7.72 24.48 0.97
C PHE A 239 7.76 24.73 2.47
N LEU A 240 7.93 23.68 3.28
CA LEU A 240 8.15 23.84 4.71
C LEU A 240 9.45 24.60 4.97
N HIS A 241 10.54 24.24 4.28
CA HIS A 241 11.81 24.96 4.36
C HIS A 241 11.68 26.43 3.95
N LEU A 242 10.95 26.73 2.87
CA LEU A 242 10.66 28.12 2.51
C LEU A 242 9.90 28.87 3.61
N SER A 243 9.02 28.18 4.34
CA SER A 243 8.26 28.76 5.44
C SER A 243 9.12 29.04 6.67
N THR A 244 10.07 28.15 6.98
CA THR A 244 10.91 28.29 8.18
C THR A 244 12.13 29.19 7.96
N GLU A 245 12.77 29.12 6.80
CA GLU A 245 14.06 29.77 6.54
C GLU A 245 13.97 30.97 5.58
N CYS A 246 12.92 31.06 4.75
CA CYS A 246 12.85 32.04 3.66
C CYS A 246 11.66 33.01 3.77
N GLY A 247 10.89 32.96 4.87
CA GLY A 247 9.80 33.89 5.13
C GLY A 247 8.52 33.65 4.30
N LEU A 248 8.34 32.45 3.73
CA LEU A 248 7.06 32.09 3.11
C LEU A 248 5.95 32.02 4.17
N VAL A 249 4.87 32.79 3.99
CA VAL A 249 3.68 32.77 4.85
C VAL A 249 2.49 32.28 4.02
N PRO A 250 2.07 31.01 4.16
CA PRO A 250 0.98 30.43 3.36
C PRO A 250 -0.40 31.10 3.54
N GLU A 251 -0.54 31.92 4.58
CA GLU A 251 -1.73 32.71 4.86
C GLU A 251 -1.80 33.98 3.99
N TYR A 252 -0.67 34.44 3.43
CA TYR A 252 -0.62 35.63 2.58
C TYR A 252 -0.92 35.29 1.11
N PRO A 253 -1.97 35.88 0.50
CA PRO A 253 -2.34 35.60 -0.88
C PRO A 253 -1.21 35.85 -1.88
N ASP A 254 -0.42 36.90 -1.69
CA ASP A 254 0.69 37.24 -2.60
C ASP A 254 1.80 36.18 -2.57
N HIS A 255 2.05 35.59 -1.40
CA HIS A 255 3.01 34.51 -1.24
C HIS A 255 2.52 33.23 -1.93
N ILE A 256 1.24 32.90 -1.76
CA ILE A 256 0.62 31.76 -2.45
C ILE A 256 0.64 31.96 -3.97
N TRP A 257 0.29 33.16 -4.45
CA TRP A 257 0.34 33.49 -5.87
C TRP A 257 1.75 33.30 -6.43
N LEU A 258 2.77 33.83 -5.74
CA LEU A 258 4.17 33.70 -6.16
C LEU A 258 4.62 32.24 -6.16
N LEU A 259 4.26 31.48 -5.12
CA LEU A 259 4.56 30.05 -5.01
C LEU A 259 3.94 29.27 -6.16
N HIS A 260 2.68 29.52 -6.49
CA HIS A 260 2.01 28.89 -7.63
C HIS A 260 2.67 29.29 -8.94
N HIS A 261 2.95 30.58 -9.13
CA HIS A 261 3.55 31.10 -10.36
C HIS A 261 4.91 30.47 -10.66
N ILE A 262 5.74 30.24 -9.62
CA ILE A 262 7.08 29.68 -9.81
C ILE A 262 7.05 28.15 -9.92
N PHE A 263 6.28 27.47 -9.06
CA PHE A 263 6.46 26.04 -8.84
C PHE A 263 5.34 25.16 -9.40
N LEU A 264 4.14 25.68 -9.69
CA LEU A 264 3.02 24.83 -10.12
C LEU A 264 3.34 24.05 -11.40
N ASP A 265 3.92 24.72 -12.39
CA ASP A 265 4.30 24.06 -13.66
C ASP A 265 5.39 23.02 -13.44
N GLN A 266 6.33 23.28 -12.51
CA GLN A 266 7.38 22.33 -12.18
C GLN A 266 6.82 21.10 -11.47
N ILE A 267 5.91 21.29 -10.50
CA ILE A 267 5.23 20.20 -9.81
C ILE A 267 4.44 19.35 -10.81
N ASN A 268 3.74 19.98 -11.75
CA ASN A 268 2.99 19.25 -12.78
C ASN A 268 3.89 18.45 -13.73
N ARG A 269 5.08 18.97 -14.09
CA ARG A 269 6.07 18.19 -14.85
C ARG A 269 6.53 16.96 -14.07
N GLU A 270 6.86 17.12 -12.79
CA GLU A 270 7.28 15.99 -11.94
C GLU A 270 6.15 14.97 -11.72
N ALA A 271 4.90 15.43 -11.61
CA ALA A 271 3.74 14.55 -11.52
C ALA A 271 3.57 13.70 -12.79
N GLU A 272 3.78 14.29 -13.97
CA GLU A 272 3.71 13.57 -15.24
C GLU A 272 4.88 12.59 -15.44
N GLU A 273 6.09 12.99 -15.05
CA GLU A 273 7.26 12.09 -15.02
C GLU A 273 7.01 10.89 -14.09
N TRP A 274 6.49 11.16 -12.89
CA TRP A 274 6.14 10.12 -11.93
C TRP A 274 5.05 9.19 -12.48
N ARG A 275 4.01 9.75 -13.11
CA ARG A 275 2.92 8.98 -13.74
C ARG A 275 3.46 8.07 -14.85
N SER A 276 4.35 8.58 -15.70
CA SER A 276 4.98 7.82 -16.78
C SER A 276 5.83 6.67 -16.22
N MET A 277 6.65 6.96 -15.20
CA MET A 277 7.42 5.93 -14.49
C MET A 277 6.52 4.86 -13.86
N TRP A 278 5.43 5.28 -13.20
CA TRP A 278 4.45 4.38 -12.60
C TRP A 278 3.75 3.52 -13.67
N ASN A 279 3.42 4.06 -14.84
CA ASN A 279 2.75 3.24 -15.84
C ASN A 279 3.67 2.19 -16.46
N GLU A 280 4.99 2.42 -16.46
CA GLU A 280 5.99 1.50 -17.01
C GLU A 280 6.60 0.53 -15.99
N HIS A 281 6.45 0.77 -14.68
CA HIS A 281 7.07 -0.12 -13.69
C HIS A 281 6.31 -1.46 -13.56
N PRO A 282 7.01 -2.60 -13.47
CA PRO A 282 6.37 -3.89 -13.25
C PRO A 282 5.69 -3.97 -11.87
N LEU A 283 4.42 -4.38 -11.85
CA LEU A 283 3.67 -4.68 -10.64
C LEU A 283 3.45 -6.17 -10.48
N SER A 284 3.71 -6.70 -9.29
CA SER A 284 3.31 -8.05 -8.94
C SER A 284 1.86 -8.05 -8.45
N ILE A 285 0.93 -8.30 -9.37
CA ILE A 285 -0.50 -8.37 -9.07
C ILE A 285 -0.91 -9.84 -8.95
N PRO A 286 -1.45 -10.28 -7.79
CA PRO A 286 -1.87 -11.67 -7.60
C PRO A 286 -2.83 -12.16 -8.68
N GLY A 287 -2.38 -13.16 -9.44
CA GLY A 287 -3.14 -13.80 -10.50
C GLY A 287 -3.25 -13.03 -11.83
N VAL A 288 -2.45 -11.98 -12.03
CA VAL A 288 -2.29 -11.30 -13.34
C VAL A 288 -0.87 -11.48 -13.86
N GLY A 289 0.16 -11.26 -13.04
CA GLY A 289 1.56 -11.37 -13.46
C GLY A 289 2.48 -10.34 -12.82
N ASN A 290 3.67 -10.16 -13.40
CA ASN A 290 4.67 -9.15 -13.05
C ASN A 290 4.88 -8.18 -14.22
N ASP A 291 3.79 -7.64 -14.76
CA ASP A 291 3.80 -6.75 -15.91
C ASP A 291 3.60 -5.29 -15.51
N SER A 292 3.94 -4.36 -16.41
CA SER A 292 3.69 -2.94 -16.17
C SER A 292 2.19 -2.62 -16.32
N PRO A 293 1.65 -1.62 -15.59
CA PRO A 293 0.30 -1.13 -15.81
C PRO A 293 0.00 -0.81 -17.27
N ALA A 294 0.94 -0.20 -17.99
CA ALA A 294 0.80 0.14 -19.40
C ALA A 294 0.60 -1.11 -20.27
N LEU A 295 1.40 -2.15 -20.05
CA LEU A 295 1.26 -3.41 -20.80
C LEU A 295 -0.06 -4.11 -20.48
N MET A 296 -0.42 -4.21 -19.19
CA MET A 296 -1.69 -4.81 -18.77
C MET A 296 -2.89 -4.07 -19.37
N TYR A 297 -2.84 -2.73 -19.39
CA TYR A 297 -3.87 -1.88 -19.97
C TYR A 297 -3.99 -2.09 -21.47
N ALA A 298 -2.86 -2.08 -22.20
CA ALA A 298 -2.84 -2.25 -23.65
C ALA A 298 -3.31 -3.64 -24.11
N LEU A 299 -2.99 -4.70 -23.35
CA LEU A 299 -3.40 -6.07 -23.68
C LEU A 299 -4.82 -6.40 -23.24
N SER A 300 -5.39 -5.63 -22.29
CA SER A 300 -6.68 -5.96 -21.69
C SER A 300 -7.82 -6.10 -22.71
N PRO A 301 -7.95 -5.26 -23.76
CA PRO A 301 -9.00 -5.43 -24.75
C PRO A 301 -8.98 -6.80 -25.46
N GLY A 302 -7.79 -7.33 -25.76
CA GLY A 302 -7.65 -8.64 -26.39
C GLY A 302 -7.93 -9.82 -25.44
N LEU A 303 -7.69 -9.63 -24.15
CA LEU A 303 -7.88 -10.67 -23.12
C LEU A 303 -9.27 -10.66 -22.48
N HIS A 304 -9.89 -9.49 -22.37
CA HIS A 304 -11.10 -9.27 -21.58
C HIS A 304 -12.25 -8.61 -22.37
N GLY A 305 -12.05 -8.31 -23.66
CA GLY A 305 -13.00 -7.56 -24.47
C GLY A 305 -12.85 -6.04 -24.31
N LEU A 306 -13.42 -5.30 -25.27
CA LEU A 306 -13.45 -3.83 -25.24
C LEU A 306 -14.48 -3.35 -24.21
N GLN A 307 -14.06 -2.44 -23.34
CA GLN A 307 -14.89 -1.86 -22.29
C GLN A 307 -15.12 -0.36 -22.56
N GLY A 308 -16.22 0.19 -22.07
CA GLY A 308 -16.52 1.64 -22.17
C GLY A 308 -17.62 2.05 -23.16
N TRP A 309 -18.13 1.11 -23.96
CA TRP A 309 -19.21 1.35 -24.94
C TRP A 309 -20.36 0.35 -24.81
N GLU A 310 -20.36 -0.48 -23.77
CA GLU A 310 -21.37 -1.51 -23.54
C GLU A 310 -22.69 -0.88 -23.07
N LEU A 311 -23.76 -1.14 -23.83
CA LEU A 311 -25.16 -0.80 -23.55
C LEU A 311 -25.79 -1.70 -22.47
N ASP A 312 -25.00 -2.38 -21.66
CA ASP A 312 -25.56 -3.40 -20.78
C ASP A 312 -26.12 -2.77 -19.50
N ASP A 313 -27.45 -2.85 -19.38
CA ASP A 313 -28.27 -2.66 -18.17
C ASP A 313 -27.99 -3.77 -17.14
N VAL A 314 -26.71 -4.03 -16.81
CA VAL A 314 -26.36 -4.99 -15.76
C VAL A 314 -26.57 -4.34 -14.41
N GLU A 315 -27.45 -4.94 -13.61
CA GLU A 315 -27.63 -4.60 -12.20
C GLU A 315 -26.27 -4.70 -11.48
N VAL A 316 -25.73 -3.55 -11.05
CA VAL A 316 -24.40 -3.49 -10.44
C VAL A 316 -24.49 -4.02 -9.01
N GLU A 317 -23.82 -5.13 -8.72
CA GLU A 317 -23.67 -5.61 -7.34
C GLU A 317 -23.04 -4.53 -6.45
N ARG A 318 -23.53 -4.40 -5.21
CA ARG A 318 -23.05 -3.39 -4.24
C ARG A 318 -21.52 -3.42 -4.00
N ASP A 319 -20.88 -4.55 -4.27
CA ASP A 319 -19.45 -4.79 -4.05
C ASP A 319 -18.60 -4.72 -5.34
N TYR A 320 -19.16 -4.32 -6.49
CA TYR A 320 -18.45 -4.28 -7.77
C TYR A 320 -17.15 -3.46 -7.67
N GLY A 321 -16.00 -4.06 -7.97
CA GLY A 321 -14.70 -3.38 -7.86
C GLY A 321 -14.41 -2.79 -6.47
N VAL A 322 -14.93 -3.37 -5.38
CA VAL A 322 -14.57 -3.01 -4.00
C VAL A 322 -13.66 -4.09 -3.42
N GLU A 323 -12.56 -3.67 -2.78
CA GLU A 323 -11.69 -4.59 -2.02
C GLU A 323 -12.14 -4.58 -0.54
N HIS A 324 -12.94 -5.56 -0.12
CA HIS A 324 -13.43 -5.65 1.26
C HIS A 324 -12.52 -6.47 2.17
N GLU A 325 -12.36 -6.00 3.41
CA GLU A 325 -11.83 -6.79 4.53
C GLU A 325 -12.99 -7.52 5.22
N ARG A 326 -13.07 -8.85 5.08
CA ARG A 326 -14.02 -9.65 5.89
C ARG A 326 -13.27 -10.20 7.09
N LEU A 327 -13.65 -9.76 8.29
CA LEU A 327 -13.29 -10.46 9.53
C LEU A 327 -13.99 -11.82 9.50
N LEU A 328 -13.23 -12.91 9.40
CA LEU A 328 -13.78 -14.23 9.68
C LEU A 328 -14.10 -14.26 11.17
N ARG A 329 -15.40 -14.25 11.53
CA ARG A 329 -15.80 -14.60 12.90
C ARG A 329 -15.36 -16.03 13.14
N ALA A 330 -14.57 -16.26 14.18
CA ALA A 330 -14.24 -17.59 14.63
C ALA A 330 -15.53 -18.40 14.79
N VAL A 331 -15.53 -19.60 14.21
CA VAL A 331 -16.58 -20.59 14.38
C VAL A 331 -16.74 -20.81 15.88
N ARG A 332 -17.94 -20.55 16.40
CA ARG A 332 -18.31 -20.85 17.77
C ARG A 332 -18.13 -22.36 17.93
N VAL A 333 -17.12 -22.79 18.69
CA VAL A 333 -17.03 -24.17 19.13
C VAL A 333 -18.23 -24.39 20.06
N GLU A 334 -19.24 -25.08 19.56
CA GLU A 334 -20.25 -25.70 20.40
C GLU A 334 -19.54 -26.71 21.31
N GLY A 335 -19.68 -26.53 22.62
CA GLY A 335 -19.02 -27.41 23.57
C GLY A 335 -18.98 -26.82 24.97
N TYR A 336 -20.15 -26.60 25.57
CA TYR A 336 -20.27 -26.70 27.02
C TYR A 336 -21.67 -27.23 27.34
N SER A 337 -21.74 -28.52 27.65
CA SER A 337 -22.87 -29.12 28.35
C SER A 337 -22.83 -28.61 29.79
N ASP A 338 -23.89 -27.94 30.22
CA ASP A 338 -24.23 -27.87 31.63
C ASP A 338 -24.56 -29.28 32.09
N ASP A 339 -23.70 -29.86 32.90
CA ASP A 339 -24.07 -30.88 33.88
C ASP A 339 -23.21 -30.71 35.14
N THR A 340 -23.92 -30.57 36.25
CA THR A 340 -23.53 -30.48 37.68
C THR A 340 -22.99 -29.18 38.25
#